data_AF-A0A6L5FVZ7-F1
#
_entry.id   AF-A0A6L5FVZ7-F1
#
_cell.length_a   1.000
_cell.length_b   1.000
_cell.length_c   1.000
_cell.angle_alpha   90.00
_cell.angle_beta   90.00
_cell.angle_gamma   90.00
#
_symmetry.space_group_name_H-M   'P 1'
#
loop_
_entity.id
_entity.type
_entity.pdbx_description
1 polymer ?
#
loop_
_entity_poly.entity_id
_entity_poly.type
_entity_poly.pdbx_seq_one_letter_code
_entity_poly.pdbx_strand_id
1 'polypeptide(L)' 'MKTDGQDPDMRDEYDFSDGVRGKYADRFAEGSNFVVLDPDVAAEFKTRKAVNDALRAQLKNRRRASGDDGYNA' A
#
# COMPACT_ATOMS: atom_id res chain seq x y z
N MET A 1 19.50 5.67 34.84
CA MET A 1 19.07 4.34 34.39
C MET A 1 17.89 3.94 35.26
N LYS A 2 16.68 3.87 34.72
CA LYS A 2 15.49 3.41 35.46
C LYS A 2 15.27 1.95 35.07
N THR A 3 15.23 1.10 36.07
CA THR A 3 15.08 -0.35 36.01
C THR A 3 13.70 -0.72 35.50
N ASP A 4 13.67 -1.60 34.51
CA ASP A 4 12.49 -2.28 34.00
C ASP A 4 11.90 -3.20 35.09
N GLY A 5 10.58 -3.33 35.10
CA GLY A 5 9.93 -4.38 35.89
C GLY A 5 8.48 -4.06 36.19
N GLN A 6 7.60 -4.44 35.24
CA GLN A 6 6.14 -4.52 35.36
C GLN A 6 5.42 -3.17 35.21
N ASP A 7 5.08 -2.86 33.95
CA ASP A 7 3.85 -2.11 33.68
C ASP A 7 2.70 -2.93 34.29
N PRO A 8 1.92 -2.39 35.24
CA PRO A 8 0.84 -3.14 35.90
C PRO A 8 -0.22 -3.67 34.92
N ASP A 9 -0.27 -3.10 33.71
CA ASP A 9 -1.18 -3.52 32.65
C ASP A 9 -0.59 -4.60 31.72
N MET A 10 0.71 -4.92 31.82
CA MET A 10 1.35 -5.99 31.05
C MET A 10 1.21 -7.34 31.73
N ARG A 11 0.79 -8.35 30.96
CA ARG A 11 0.70 -9.73 31.43
C ARG A 11 2.08 -10.40 31.44
N ASP A 12 2.28 -11.30 32.39
CA ASP A 12 3.56 -12.01 32.61
C ASP A 12 3.98 -12.87 31.40
N GLU A 13 3.04 -13.29 30.53
CA GLU A 13 3.35 -14.08 29.35
C GLU A 13 3.93 -13.25 28.18
N TYR A 14 3.96 -11.93 28.29
CA TYR A 14 4.49 -11.07 27.23
C TYR A 14 5.97 -10.77 27.40
N ASP A 15 6.78 -11.30 26.49
CA ASP A 15 8.19 -10.92 26.34
C ASP A 15 8.36 -9.98 25.14
N PHE A 16 8.54 -8.68 25.43
CA PHE A 16 8.84 -7.64 24.44
C PHE A 16 10.33 -7.28 24.40
N SER A 17 11.22 -8.08 25.01
CA SER A 17 12.67 -7.79 25.03
C SER A 17 13.29 -7.69 23.63
N ASP A 18 12.76 -8.45 22.67
CA ASP A 18 13.15 -8.40 21.26
C ASP A 18 12.38 -7.34 20.42
N GLY A 19 11.55 -6.53 21.07
CA GLY A 19 10.71 -5.52 20.44
C GLY A 19 11.51 -4.34 19.87
N VAL A 20 11.57 -4.22 18.54
CA VAL A 20 12.19 -3.07 17.87
C VAL A 20 11.15 -2.00 17.54
N ARG A 21 11.22 -0.85 18.22
CA ARG A 21 10.37 0.32 17.92
C ARG A 21 10.61 0.77 16.47
N GLY A 22 9.52 0.91 15.71
CA GLY A 22 9.59 1.42 14.34
C GLY A 22 10.18 0.45 13.31
N LYS A 23 10.24 -0.86 13.58
CA LYS A 23 10.80 -1.89 12.67
C LYS A 23 10.33 -1.81 11.20
N TYR A 24 9.17 -1.23 10.94
CA TYR A 24 8.60 -1.02 9.60
C TYR A 24 8.21 0.43 9.32
N ALA A 25 8.58 1.38 10.19
CA ALA A 25 8.22 2.79 10.05
C ALA A 25 8.76 3.38 8.74
N ASP A 26 9.99 3.01 8.36
CA ASP A 26 10.63 3.48 7.13
C ASP A 26 9.91 2.98 5.87
N ARG A 27 9.44 1.72 5.87
CA ARG A 27 8.64 1.16 4.76
C ARG A 27 7.29 1.86 4.59
N PHE A 28 6.75 2.41 5.67
CA PHE A 28 5.55 3.22 5.62
C PHE A 28 5.86 4.63 5.08
N ALA A 29 6.99 5.22 5.49
CA ALA A 29 7.46 6.53 5.06
C ALA A 29 7.90 6.57 3.58
N GLU A 30 8.38 5.46 3.03
CA GLU A 30 8.66 5.27 1.60
C GLU A 30 7.42 5.41 0.70
N GLY A 31 6.24 5.55 1.30
CA GLY A 31 4.99 5.75 0.58
C GLY A 31 4.50 4.42 0.06
N SER A 32 3.71 3.72 0.86
CA SER A 32 2.93 2.62 0.30
C SER A 32 1.93 3.21 -0.70
N ASN A 33 1.99 2.75 -1.96
CA ASN A 33 1.21 3.28 -3.08
C ASN A 33 -0.26 2.79 -3.03
N PHE A 34 -0.91 2.93 -1.86
CA PHE A 34 -2.28 2.53 -1.63
C PHE A 34 -3.23 3.61 -2.13
N VAL A 35 -3.99 3.28 -3.16
CA VAL A 35 -5.08 4.10 -3.66
C VAL A 35 -6.39 3.51 -3.15
N VAL A 36 -7.12 4.29 -2.37
CA VAL A 36 -8.48 3.94 -1.95
C VAL A 36 -9.43 4.25 -3.11
N LEU A 37 -10.28 3.29 -3.45
CA LEU A 37 -11.33 3.49 -4.45
C LEU A 37 -12.57 4.04 -3.77
N ASP A 38 -13.31 4.89 -4.49
CA ASP A 38 -14.64 5.29 -4.06
C ASP A 38 -15.56 4.06 -3.93
N PRO A 39 -16.57 4.09 -3.03
CA PRO A 39 -17.39 2.92 -2.71
C PRO A 39 -18.13 2.32 -3.91
N ASP A 40 -18.59 3.16 -4.83
CA ASP A 40 -19.24 2.77 -6.08
C ASP A 40 -18.26 2.05 -7.02
N VAL A 41 -17.05 2.58 -7.17
CA VAL A 41 -16.00 1.94 -7.99
C VAL A 41 -15.56 0.60 -7.37
N ALA A 42 -15.44 0.53 -6.04
CA ALA A 42 -15.13 -0.72 -5.35
C ALA A 42 -16.26 -1.76 -5.46
N ALA A 43 -17.52 -1.30 -5.56
CA ALA A 43 -18.66 -2.18 -5.79
C ALA A 43 -18.62 -2.83 -7.19
N GLU A 44 -18.16 -2.10 -8.20
CA GLU A 44 -18.01 -2.65 -9.56
C GLU A 44 -16.78 -3.56 -9.72
N PHE A 45 -15.65 -3.18 -9.12
CA PHE A 45 -14.39 -3.92 -9.27
C PHE A 45 -14.05 -4.78 -8.05
N LYS A 46 -14.48 -6.05 -8.07
CA LYS A 46 -14.27 -7.00 -6.96
C LYS A 46 -12.82 -7.45 -6.73
N THR A 47 -11.90 -7.17 -7.66
CA THR A 47 -10.50 -7.60 -7.55
C THR A 47 -9.51 -6.55 -8.05
N ARG A 48 -8.32 -6.54 -7.45
CA ARG A 48 -7.17 -5.75 -7.94
C ARG A 48 -6.81 -6.02 -9.39
N LYS A 49 -7.05 -7.25 -9.89
CA LYS A 49 -6.76 -7.61 -11.28
C LYS A 49 -7.71 -6.87 -12.22
N ALA A 50 -9.00 -6.89 -11.92
CA ALA A 50 -10.02 -6.23 -12.73
C ALA A 50 -9.78 -4.71 -12.83
N VAL A 51 -9.45 -4.05 -11.71
CA VAL A 51 -9.10 -2.62 -11.70
C VAL A 51 -7.91 -2.34 -12.61
N ASN A 52 -6.81 -3.08 -12.43
CA ASN A 52 -5.58 -2.84 -13.18
C ASN A 52 -5.75 -3.11 -14.69
N ASP A 53 -6.51 -4.12 -15.06
CA ASP A 53 -6.77 -4.43 -16.47
C ASP A 53 -7.57 -3.31 -17.14
N ALA A 54 -8.60 -2.79 -16.46
CA ALA A 54 -9.40 -1.66 -16.96
C ALA A 54 -8.57 -0.39 -17.14
N LEU A 55 -7.75 -0.02 -16.15
CA LEU A 55 -6.88 1.15 -16.22
C LEU A 55 -5.84 1.02 -17.35
N ARG A 56 -5.25 -0.17 -17.53
CA ARG A 56 -4.31 -0.42 -18.64
C ARG A 56 -4.99 -0.33 -20.00
N ALA A 57 -6.22 -0.82 -20.14
CA ALA A 57 -7.00 -0.67 -21.37
C ALA A 57 -7.25 0.81 -21.67
N GLN A 58 -7.61 1.60 -20.65
CA GLN A 58 -7.81 3.04 -20.80
C GLN A 58 -6.52 3.77 -21.21
N LEU A 59 -5.36 3.40 -20.65
CA LEU A 59 -4.08 3.96 -21.05
C LEU A 59 -3.69 3.59 -22.50
N LYS A 60 -4.05 2.39 -22.97
CA LYS A 60 -3.86 2.01 -24.38
C LYS A 60 -4.76 2.84 -25.30
N ASN A 61 -6.02 3.04 -24.93
CA ASN A 61 -6.96 3.86 -25.71
C ASN A 61 -6.52 5.32 -25.76
N ARG A 62 -6.06 5.87 -24.64
CA ARG A 62 -5.51 7.23 -24.57
C ARG A 62 -4.33 7.40 -25.53
N ARG A 63 -3.37 6.47 -25.51
CA ARG A 63 -2.19 6.51 -26.41
C ARG A 63 -2.56 6.52 -27.88
N ARG A 64 -3.53 5.68 -28.27
CA ARG A 64 -4.08 5.65 -29.65
C ARG A 64 -4.78 6.95 -30.02
N ALA A 65 -5.50 7.56 -29.08
CA ALA A 65 -6.19 8.83 -29.30
C ALA A 65 -5.24 10.02 -29.34
N SER A 66 -4.09 9.95 -28.68
CA SER A 66 -3.09 11.02 -28.64
C SER A 66 -2.09 11.00 -29.80
N GLY A 67 -2.18 10.06 -30.74
CA GLY A 67 -1.34 10.05 -31.95
C GLY A 67 0.17 9.99 -31.68
N ASP A 68 0.58 9.50 -30.50
CA ASP A 68 1.97 9.26 -30.14
C ASP A 68 2.32 7.80 -30.47
N ASP A 69 2.01 7.40 -31.71
CA ASP A 69 2.59 6.22 -32.31
C ASP A 69 3.99 6.63 -32.76
N GLY A 70 4.93 6.59 -31.81
CA GLY A 70 6.33 6.91 -32.01
C GLY A 70 6.91 6.17 -33.21
N TYR A 71 6.96 6.86 -34.35
CA TYR A 71 7.81 6.55 -35.47
C TYR A 71 8.94 7.58 -35.47
N ASN A 72 10.14 7.16 -35.03
CA ASN A 72 11.40 7.35 -35.75
C ASN A 72 12.60 6.87 -34.90
N ALA A 73 13.46 6.10 -35.60
CA ALA A 73 14.80 5.60 -35.28
C ALA A 73 14.91 4.39 -34.35
#